data_AF-A0A7C6PHE2-F1
#
_entry.id   AF-A0A7C6PHE2-F1
#
_cell.length_a   1.000
_cell.length_b   1.000
_cell.length_c   1.000
_cell.angle_alpha   90.00
_cell.angle_beta   90.00
_cell.angle_gamma   90.00
#
_symmetry.space_group_name_H-M   'P 1'
#
loop_
_entity.id
_entity.type
_entity.pdbx_description
1 polymer ?
#
loop_
_entity_poly.entity_id
_entity_poly.type
_entity_poly.pdbx_seq_one_letter_code
_entity_poly.pdbx_strand_id
1 'polypeptide(L)'
;MGTVIKRPVNQTACMQHLQRLVSSGHYFWCADVIPEARLASFVDKWSVFGLTADIPARAYRKKCGKASVHLCLEPMMEEGAPIRWWMLSTAGQLGLVTHGAVPGKVQDCRLAEGRLTFGHYELVRLPKIAGAEQGAPTTWTWRLSPQRYKEWEALLVERVKARDLDGLAKAERCLCAMPMFSGVREQLKRLFTERNKLAGKFKLQLPRTPDLPVMRMVKLWD
;
A
#
# COMPACT_ATOMS: atom_id res chain seq x y z
N MET A 1 -2.07 -17.68 27.02
CA MET A 1 -1.13 -17.79 25.87
C MET A 1 -1.59 -16.79 24.83
N GLY A 2 -0.86 -15.69 24.67
CA GLY A 2 -1.29 -14.56 23.82
C GLY A 2 -1.37 -14.98 22.36
N THR A 3 -2.52 -14.76 21.73
CA THR A 3 -2.70 -15.05 20.30
C THR A 3 -1.76 -14.17 19.50
N VAL A 4 -0.77 -14.79 18.86
CA VAL A 4 0.24 -14.08 18.07
C VAL A 4 -0.41 -13.54 16.81
N ILE A 5 -0.50 -12.21 16.70
CA ILE A 5 -0.88 -11.56 15.45
C ILE A 5 0.28 -11.70 14.48
N LYS A 6 0.03 -12.37 13.35
CA LYS A 6 1.03 -12.54 12.30
C LYS A 6 1.45 -11.17 11.77
N ARG A 7 2.75 -10.92 11.73
CA ARG A 7 3.36 -9.69 11.21
C ARG A 7 3.98 -9.99 9.84
N PRO A 8 3.78 -9.13 8.82
CA PRO A 8 4.44 -9.30 7.52
C PRO A 8 5.96 -9.21 7.64
N VAL A 9 6.70 -9.99 6.83
CA VAL A 9 8.17 -10.07 6.89
C VAL A 9 8.90 -8.80 6.44
N ASN A 10 8.26 -7.98 5.60
CA ASN A 10 8.80 -6.69 5.13
C ASN A 10 7.68 -5.78 4.62
N GLN A 11 8.04 -4.55 4.24
CA GLN A 11 7.07 -3.54 3.82
C GLN A 11 6.26 -3.99 2.60
N THR A 12 6.95 -4.57 1.62
CA THR A 12 6.35 -5.09 0.39
C THR A 12 5.35 -6.22 0.67
N ALA A 13 5.66 -7.12 1.60
CA ALA A 13 4.74 -8.15 2.07
C ALA A 13 3.51 -7.54 2.76
N CYS A 14 3.70 -6.52 3.60
CA CYS A 14 2.59 -5.80 4.24
C CYS A 14 1.67 -5.15 3.19
N MET A 15 2.25 -4.42 2.23
CA MET A 15 1.51 -3.82 1.11
C MET A 15 0.74 -4.86 0.29
N GLN A 16 1.33 -6.03 0.01
CA GLN A 16 0.63 -7.13 -0.68
C GLN A 16 -0.52 -7.70 0.16
N HIS A 17 -0.33 -7.86 1.46
CA HIS A 17 -1.36 -8.35 2.36
C HIS A 17 -2.55 -7.39 2.42
N LEU A 18 -2.29 -6.10 2.62
CA LEU A 18 -3.30 -5.04 2.60
C LEU A 18 -4.07 -5.01 1.27
N GLN A 19 -3.37 -5.07 0.14
CA GLN A 19 -4.00 -5.11 -1.19
C GLN A 19 -4.92 -6.33 -1.35
N ARG A 20 -4.55 -7.50 -0.82
CA ARG A 20 -5.38 -8.72 -0.85
C ARG A 20 -6.64 -8.58 0.01
N LEU A 21 -6.53 -7.99 1.19
CA LEU A 21 -7.69 -7.70 2.05
C LEU A 21 -8.68 -6.78 1.35
N VAL A 22 -8.18 -5.70 0.76
CA VAL A 22 -9.03 -4.78 -0.01
C VAL A 22 -9.66 -5.47 -1.22
N SER A 23 -8.89 -6.28 -1.95
CA SER A 23 -9.40 -7.05 -3.11
C SER A 23 -10.47 -8.08 -2.74
N SER A 24 -10.52 -8.52 -1.48
CA SER A 24 -11.52 -9.45 -0.95
C SER A 24 -12.71 -8.75 -0.27
N GLY A 25 -12.78 -7.42 -0.31
CA GLY A 25 -13.93 -6.65 0.17
C GLY A 25 -13.73 -5.89 1.48
N HIS A 26 -12.52 -5.88 2.04
CA HIS A 26 -12.21 -5.13 3.26
C HIS A 26 -11.92 -3.66 2.93
N TYR A 27 -12.94 -2.92 2.53
CA TYR A 27 -12.81 -1.55 2.02
C TYR A 27 -12.74 -0.48 3.12
N PHE A 28 -13.33 -0.77 4.28
CA PHE A 28 -13.37 0.19 5.38
C PHE A 28 -12.15 0.01 6.26
N TRP A 29 -11.44 1.08 6.57
CA TRP A 29 -10.21 0.96 7.31
C TRP A 29 -9.96 2.15 8.25
N CYS A 30 -9.16 1.91 9.26
CA CYS A 30 -8.53 2.93 10.09
C CYS A 30 -7.11 2.48 10.45
N ALA A 31 -6.26 3.42 10.82
CA ALA A 31 -4.88 3.15 11.16
C ALA A 31 -4.40 4.15 12.21
N ASP A 32 -3.38 3.75 12.96
CA ASP A 32 -2.66 4.63 13.87
C ASP A 32 -1.29 4.00 14.19
N VAL A 33 -0.59 4.59 15.15
CA VAL A 33 0.65 4.09 15.72
C VAL A 33 0.44 3.82 17.21
N ILE A 34 0.95 2.68 17.69
CA ILE A 34 0.93 2.35 19.13
C ILE A 34 2.32 1.89 19.60
N PRO A 35 2.70 2.15 20.85
CA PRO A 35 3.86 1.49 21.45
C PRO A 35 3.71 -0.03 21.41
N GLU A 36 4.78 -0.76 21.11
CA GLU A 36 4.76 -2.23 21.04
C GLU A 36 4.22 -2.88 22.31
N ALA A 37 4.62 -2.36 23.48
CA ALA A 37 4.15 -2.82 24.78
C ALA A 37 2.61 -2.73 24.98
N ARG A 38 1.92 -1.89 24.20
CA ARG A 38 0.45 -1.72 24.26
C ARG A 38 -0.31 -2.62 23.30
N LEU A 39 0.38 -3.41 22.46
CA LEU A 39 -0.26 -4.25 21.46
C LEU A 39 -1.24 -5.25 22.08
N ALA A 40 -0.85 -5.95 23.16
CA ALA A 40 -1.71 -6.91 23.83
C ALA A 40 -3.02 -6.26 24.34
N SER A 41 -2.89 -5.17 25.10
CA SER A 41 -4.05 -4.42 25.62
C SER A 41 -4.90 -3.82 24.50
N PHE A 42 -4.31 -3.42 23.38
CA PHE A 42 -5.05 -2.96 22.21
C PHE A 42 -5.91 -4.08 21.61
N VAL A 43 -5.36 -5.28 21.46
CA VAL A 43 -6.08 -6.45 20.93
C VAL A 43 -7.24 -6.84 21.85
N ASP A 44 -7.02 -6.84 23.17
CA ASP A 44 -8.05 -7.14 24.15
C ASP A 44 -9.18 -6.10 24.14
N LYS A 45 -8.82 -4.81 24.13
CA LYS A 45 -9.77 -3.69 24.06
C LYS A 45 -10.68 -3.77 22.83
N TRP A 46 -10.15 -4.22 21.71
CA TRP A 46 -10.86 -4.26 20.42
C TRP A 46 -11.27 -5.69 20.01
N SER A 47 -11.33 -6.61 20.97
CA SER A 47 -11.65 -8.03 20.76
C SER A 47 -13.02 -8.28 20.14
N VAL A 48 -13.99 -7.36 20.31
CA VAL A 48 -15.34 -7.41 19.70
C VAL A 48 -15.31 -7.56 18.17
N PHE A 49 -14.26 -7.03 17.53
CA PHE A 49 -14.06 -7.13 16.08
C PHE A 49 -13.56 -8.51 15.64
N GLY A 50 -13.18 -9.39 16.58
CA GLY A 50 -12.66 -10.72 16.29
C GLY A 50 -11.28 -10.67 15.61
N LEU A 51 -10.39 -9.80 16.08
CA LEU A 51 -9.07 -9.57 15.44
C LEU A 51 -8.23 -10.85 15.32
N THR A 52 -8.39 -11.74 16.30
CA THR A 52 -7.72 -13.04 16.43
C THR A 52 -8.51 -14.20 15.83
N ALA A 53 -9.64 -13.94 15.17
CA ALA A 53 -10.47 -14.98 14.57
C ALA A 53 -9.68 -15.77 13.50
N ASP A 54 -9.80 -17.09 13.55
CA ASP A 54 -9.27 -18.01 12.55
C ASP A 54 -10.15 -18.05 11.29
N ILE A 55 -9.77 -18.88 10.32
CA ILE A 55 -10.48 -18.98 9.03
C ILE A 55 -11.94 -19.44 9.24
N PRO A 56 -12.23 -20.53 10.00
CA PRO A 56 -13.60 -20.94 10.30
C PRO A 56 -14.43 -19.85 11.00
N ALA A 57 -13.90 -19.18 12.02
CA ALA A 57 -14.62 -18.14 12.74
C ALA A 57 -14.95 -16.94 11.83
N ARG A 58 -14.02 -16.54 10.95
CA ARG A 58 -14.29 -15.49 9.95
C ARG A 58 -15.36 -15.90 8.95
N ALA A 59 -15.33 -17.16 8.48
CA ALA A 59 -16.36 -17.70 7.58
C ALA A 59 -17.74 -17.70 8.25
N TYR A 60 -17.81 -18.12 9.52
CA TYR A 60 -19.05 -18.09 10.31
C TYR A 60 -19.57 -16.67 10.50
N ARG A 61 -18.70 -15.70 10.87
CA ARG A 61 -19.09 -14.28 10.98
C ARG A 61 -19.72 -13.77 9.70
N LYS A 62 -19.08 -14.04 8.55
CA LYS A 62 -19.61 -13.67 7.23
C LYS A 62 -20.98 -14.29 6.97
N LYS A 63 -21.18 -15.58 7.30
CA LYS A 63 -22.47 -16.28 7.16
C LYS A 63 -23.57 -15.63 8.00
N CYS A 64 -23.25 -15.12 9.19
CA CYS A 64 -24.18 -14.44 10.09
C CYS A 64 -24.32 -12.93 9.82
N GLY A 65 -23.84 -12.41 8.68
CA GLY A 65 -23.93 -10.98 8.34
C GLY A 65 -23.03 -10.07 9.18
N LYS A 66 -22.11 -10.63 9.96
CA LYS A 66 -21.10 -9.89 10.72
C LYS A 66 -19.90 -9.59 9.85
N ALA A 67 -19.32 -8.41 10.04
CA ALA A 67 -18.11 -8.02 9.33
C ALA A 67 -16.91 -8.90 9.75
N SER A 68 -16.05 -9.16 8.76
CA SER A 68 -14.70 -9.69 8.98
C SER A 68 -13.75 -8.51 9.16
N VAL A 69 -13.01 -8.49 10.27
CA VAL A 69 -12.03 -7.44 10.57
C VAL A 69 -10.64 -8.05 10.70
N HIS A 70 -9.66 -7.45 10.03
CA HIS A 70 -8.27 -7.83 10.08
C HIS A 70 -7.45 -6.71 10.72
N LEU A 71 -6.57 -7.07 11.65
CA LEU A 71 -5.52 -6.20 12.16
C LEU A 71 -4.21 -6.57 11.45
N CYS A 72 -3.63 -5.61 10.73
CA CYS A 72 -2.35 -5.73 10.06
C CYS A 72 -1.34 -4.82 10.76
N LEU A 73 -0.16 -5.34 11.04
CA LEU A 73 0.93 -4.59 11.66
C LEU A 73 2.00 -4.28 10.60
N GLU A 74 2.63 -3.13 10.70
CA GLU A 74 3.85 -2.83 9.94
C GLU A 74 4.96 -3.82 10.36
N PRO A 75 5.81 -4.30 9.43
CA PRO A 75 6.99 -5.10 9.78
C PRO A 75 7.84 -4.42 10.85
N MET A 76 8.42 -5.21 11.75
CA MET A 76 9.34 -4.68 12.77
C MET A 76 10.64 -4.25 12.09
N MET A 77 11.02 -2.99 12.26
CA MET A 77 12.31 -2.48 11.80
C MET A 77 13.33 -2.46 12.93
N GLU A 78 12.86 -2.19 14.15
CA GLU A 78 13.66 -2.08 15.37
C GLU A 78 12.78 -2.53 16.56
N GLU A 79 13.39 -3.22 17.53
CA GLU A 79 12.69 -3.75 18.70
C GLU A 79 12.26 -2.62 19.64
N GLY A 80 11.02 -2.63 20.12
CA GLY A 80 10.49 -1.59 21.01
C GLY A 80 10.05 -0.30 20.31
N ALA A 81 10.29 -0.17 19.00
CA ALA A 81 9.80 0.95 18.22
C ALA A 81 8.26 0.98 18.16
N PRO A 82 7.63 2.16 18.06
CA PRO A 82 6.19 2.25 17.83
C PRO A 82 5.77 1.52 16.56
N ILE A 83 4.69 0.75 16.66
CA ILE A 83 4.16 -0.07 15.56
C ILE A 83 3.01 0.69 14.90
N ARG A 84 3.14 0.96 13.60
CA ARG A 84 1.98 1.35 12.78
C ARG A 84 1.09 0.13 12.53
N TRP A 85 -0.20 0.33 12.62
CA TRP A 85 -1.19 -0.71 12.40
C TRP A 85 -2.33 -0.23 11.50
N TRP A 86 -3.00 -1.19 10.86
CA TRP A 86 -4.22 -0.97 10.09
C TRP A 86 -5.28 -1.97 10.53
N MET A 87 -6.50 -1.49 10.77
CA MET A 87 -7.68 -2.34 10.88
C MET A 87 -8.49 -2.19 9.60
N LEU A 88 -8.81 -3.31 8.95
CA LEU A 88 -9.62 -3.35 7.73
C LEU A 88 -10.84 -4.22 7.93
N SER A 89 -12.00 -3.75 7.50
CA SER A 89 -13.30 -4.38 7.71
C SER A 89 -14.06 -4.52 6.41
N THR A 90 -14.74 -5.65 6.24
CA THR A 90 -15.84 -5.74 5.27
C THR A 90 -17.03 -4.90 5.74
N ALA A 91 -18.02 -4.73 4.87
CA ALA A 91 -19.37 -4.36 5.32
C ALA A 91 -19.95 -5.45 6.24
N GLY A 92 -20.88 -5.07 7.12
CA GLY A 92 -21.60 -5.98 8.01
C GLY A 92 -21.75 -5.46 9.44
N GLN A 93 -22.49 -6.19 10.27
CA GLN A 93 -22.65 -5.88 11.69
C GLN A 93 -21.33 -6.06 12.45
N LEU A 94 -21.13 -5.29 13.54
CA LEU A 94 -19.90 -5.32 14.33
C LEU A 94 -18.63 -5.08 13.48
N GLY A 95 -18.76 -4.31 12.41
CA GLY A 95 -17.66 -3.86 11.56
C GLY A 95 -17.24 -2.44 11.92
N LEU A 96 -16.16 -1.96 11.32
CA LEU A 96 -15.63 -0.61 11.63
C LEU A 96 -16.66 0.51 11.38
N VAL A 97 -17.54 0.36 10.40
CA VAL A 97 -18.53 1.41 10.07
C VAL A 97 -19.80 1.31 10.94
N THR A 98 -20.11 0.12 11.45
CA THR A 98 -21.37 -0.16 12.14
C THR A 98 -21.23 -0.22 13.66
N HIS A 99 -19.99 -0.37 14.16
CA HIS A 99 -19.72 -0.37 15.59
C HIS A 99 -19.56 1.06 16.10
N GLY A 100 -20.22 1.39 17.22
CA GLY A 100 -20.24 2.76 17.77
C GLY A 100 -18.91 3.25 18.35
N ALA A 101 -17.97 2.34 18.65
CA ALA A 101 -16.63 2.67 19.14
C ALA A 101 -15.54 2.04 18.26
N VAL A 102 -14.64 2.86 17.71
CA VAL A 102 -13.54 2.43 16.85
C VAL A 102 -12.24 3.12 17.27
N PRO A 103 -11.07 2.53 16.99
CA PRO A 103 -9.79 3.10 17.41
C PRO A 103 -9.38 4.37 16.66
N GLY A 104 -10.02 4.71 15.54
CA GLY A 104 -9.71 5.90 14.78
C GLY A 104 -10.78 6.21 13.74
N LYS A 105 -10.60 7.33 13.02
CA LYS A 105 -11.51 7.74 11.95
C LYS A 105 -11.53 6.68 10.85
N VAL A 106 -12.72 6.14 10.59
CA VAL A 106 -12.91 5.12 9.54
C VAL A 106 -13.00 5.79 8.19
N GLN A 107 -12.30 5.23 7.22
CA GLN A 107 -12.25 5.67 5.84
C GLN A 107 -12.71 4.54 4.91
N ASP A 108 -13.16 4.90 3.72
CA ASP A 108 -13.49 3.96 2.65
C ASP A 108 -12.44 4.07 1.53
N CYS A 109 -11.64 3.02 1.33
CA CYS A 109 -10.54 3.02 0.37
C CYS A 109 -10.98 3.08 -1.11
N ARG A 110 -12.29 2.98 -1.38
CA ARG A 110 -12.87 3.15 -2.71
C ARG A 110 -13.01 4.63 -3.08
N LEU A 111 -13.11 5.51 -2.09
CA LEU A 111 -13.23 6.95 -2.28
C LEU A 111 -11.85 7.59 -2.40
N ALA A 112 -11.74 8.70 -3.13
CA ALA A 112 -10.46 9.33 -3.42
C ALA A 112 -9.76 9.86 -2.15
N GLU A 113 -10.55 10.45 -1.25
CA GLU A 113 -10.18 11.00 0.04
C GLU A 113 -9.94 9.94 1.12
N GLY A 114 -10.45 8.72 0.92
CA GLY A 114 -10.39 7.63 1.89
C GLY A 114 -9.40 6.53 1.52
N ARG A 115 -8.56 6.72 0.49
CA ARG A 115 -7.62 5.71 0.00
C ARG A 115 -6.69 5.22 1.09
N LEU A 116 -6.48 3.91 1.10
CA LEU A 116 -5.50 3.28 1.97
C LEU A 116 -4.09 3.78 1.60
N THR A 117 -3.36 4.29 2.59
CA THR A 117 -2.00 4.79 2.42
C THR A 117 -0.97 3.92 3.15
N PHE A 118 0.22 3.85 2.57
CA PHE A 118 1.40 3.21 3.16
C PHE A 118 2.64 4.04 2.80
N GLY A 119 3.17 4.80 3.75
CA GLY A 119 4.26 5.76 3.49
C GLY A 119 3.88 6.74 2.36
N HIS A 120 4.65 6.73 1.27
CA HIS A 120 4.40 7.58 0.10
C HIS A 120 3.51 6.94 -0.98
N TYR A 121 2.91 5.79 -0.67
CA TYR A 121 2.07 5.03 -1.59
C TYR A 121 0.60 5.14 -1.20
N GLU A 122 -0.27 5.13 -2.21
CA GLU A 122 -1.72 5.00 -2.06
C GLU A 122 -2.22 3.79 -2.84
N LEU A 123 -3.19 3.07 -2.27
CA LEU A 123 -3.85 1.97 -2.94
C LEU A 123 -5.01 2.51 -3.78
N VAL A 124 -5.01 2.14 -5.06
CA VAL A 124 -6.00 2.60 -6.03
C VAL A 124 -6.55 1.45 -6.84
N ARG A 125 -7.76 1.63 -7.37
CA ARG A 125 -8.37 0.72 -8.33
C ARG A 125 -8.12 1.27 -9.74
N LEU A 126 -7.30 0.58 -10.53
CA LEU A 126 -6.93 0.98 -11.90
C LEU A 126 -7.41 -0.06 -12.92
N PRO A 127 -7.70 0.33 -14.16
CA PRO A 127 -7.95 -0.62 -15.24
C PRO A 127 -6.69 -1.46 -15.49
N LYS A 128 -6.86 -2.74 -15.82
CA LYS A 128 -5.75 -3.68 -16.07
C LYS A 128 -4.95 -3.32 -17.33
N ILE A 129 -5.57 -2.60 -18.26
CA ILE A 129 -4.96 -2.11 -19.50
C ILE A 129 -5.08 -0.58 -19.53
N ALA A 130 -3.98 0.10 -19.83
CA ALA A 130 -3.97 1.55 -19.99
C ALA A 130 -4.74 1.96 -21.25
N GLY A 131 -5.68 2.89 -21.11
CA GLY A 131 -6.56 3.32 -22.21
C GLY A 131 -7.74 2.37 -22.48
N ALA A 132 -8.01 1.43 -21.58
CA ALA A 132 -9.14 0.53 -21.72
C ALA A 132 -10.48 1.29 -21.62
N GLU A 133 -11.46 0.82 -22.39
CA GLU A 133 -12.81 1.35 -22.42
C GLU A 133 -13.53 1.22 -21.07
N GLN A 134 -14.63 1.96 -20.92
CA GLN A 134 -15.51 1.88 -19.76
C GLN A 134 -16.00 0.43 -19.60
N GLY A 135 -15.76 -0.15 -18.42
CA GLY A 135 -16.12 -1.55 -18.11
C GLY A 135 -14.96 -2.55 -18.14
N ALA A 136 -13.75 -2.12 -18.52
CA ALA A 136 -12.57 -2.99 -18.47
C ALA A 136 -12.28 -3.53 -17.06
N PRO A 137 -11.73 -4.75 -16.94
CA PRO A 137 -11.40 -5.33 -15.65
C PRO A 137 -10.43 -4.43 -14.90
N THR A 138 -10.82 -4.05 -13.69
CA THR A 138 -10.02 -3.20 -12.79
C THR A 138 -9.36 -4.05 -11.72
N THR A 139 -8.20 -3.61 -11.26
CA THR A 139 -7.45 -4.28 -10.20
C THR A 139 -6.97 -3.25 -9.17
N TRP A 140 -6.92 -3.67 -7.92
CA TRP A 140 -6.28 -2.88 -6.86
C TRP A 140 -4.77 -2.94 -7.03
N THR A 141 -4.10 -1.81 -6.96
CA THR A 141 -2.66 -1.72 -7.07
C THR A 141 -2.14 -0.50 -6.32
N TRP A 142 -0.90 -0.59 -5.85
CA TRP A 142 -0.22 0.54 -5.23
C TRP A 142 0.38 1.44 -6.30
N ARG A 143 0.33 2.75 -6.04
CA ARG A 143 1.03 3.78 -6.80
C ARG A 143 1.65 4.80 -5.85
N LEU A 144 2.62 5.56 -6.33
CA LEU A 144 3.10 6.75 -5.61
C LEU A 144 1.95 7.74 -5.47
N SER A 145 1.86 8.37 -4.29
CA SER A 145 0.96 9.49 -4.06
C SER A 145 1.22 10.61 -5.09
N PRO A 146 0.19 11.42 -5.44
CA PRO A 146 0.34 12.47 -6.44
C PRO A 146 1.45 13.46 -6.11
N GLN A 147 1.60 13.78 -4.82
CA GLN A 147 2.69 14.64 -4.33
C GLN A 147 4.05 13.99 -4.56
N ARG A 148 4.23 12.74 -4.11
CA ARG A 148 5.52 12.05 -4.26
C ARG A 148 5.91 11.87 -5.72
N TYR A 149 4.94 11.58 -6.59
CA TYR A 149 5.18 11.50 -8.03
C TYR A 149 5.72 12.82 -8.60
N LYS A 150 5.11 13.96 -8.24
CA LYS A 150 5.57 15.30 -8.67
C LYS A 150 6.96 15.64 -8.14
N GLU A 151 7.29 15.25 -6.92
CA GLU A 151 8.65 15.43 -6.37
C GLU A 151 9.70 14.68 -7.18
N TRP A 152 9.42 13.43 -7.57
CA TRP A 152 10.32 12.67 -8.44
C TRP A 152 10.44 13.27 -9.84
N GLU A 153 9.32 13.71 -10.42
CA GLU A 153 9.33 14.40 -11.70
C GLU A 153 10.20 15.66 -11.65
N ALA A 154 10.00 16.51 -10.64
CA ALA A 154 10.80 17.71 -10.44
C ALA A 154 12.29 17.41 -10.28
N LEU A 155 12.64 16.40 -9.46
CA LEU A 155 14.02 15.97 -9.26
C LEU A 155 14.67 15.52 -10.58
N LEU A 156 14.00 14.67 -11.37
CA LEU A 156 14.53 14.22 -12.66
C LEU A 156 14.72 15.40 -13.63
N VAL A 157 13.77 16.32 -13.67
CA VAL A 157 13.85 17.53 -14.51
C VAL A 157 15.04 18.41 -14.10
N GLU A 158 15.24 18.63 -12.80
CA GLU A 158 16.37 19.39 -12.25
C GLU A 158 17.71 18.77 -12.66
N ARG A 159 17.89 17.47 -12.45
CA ARG A 159 19.15 16.76 -12.76
C ARG A 159 19.48 16.80 -14.25
N VAL A 160 18.47 16.62 -15.11
CA VAL A 160 18.64 16.74 -16.57
C VAL A 160 19.06 18.15 -16.96
N LYS A 161 18.41 19.19 -16.42
CA LYS A 161 18.76 20.59 -16.70
C LYS A 161 20.17 20.96 -16.22
N ALA A 162 20.56 20.46 -15.06
CA ALA A 162 21.89 20.63 -14.49
C ALA A 162 22.98 19.81 -15.21
N ARG A 163 22.60 18.91 -16.12
CA ARG A 163 23.48 17.91 -16.76
C ARG A 163 24.20 17.03 -15.73
N ASP A 164 23.59 16.83 -14.57
CA ASP A 164 24.08 16.01 -13.47
C ASP A 164 23.73 14.54 -13.72
N LEU A 165 24.54 13.88 -14.56
CA LEU A 165 24.30 12.48 -14.94
C LEU A 165 24.44 11.51 -13.77
N ASP A 166 25.36 11.79 -12.83
CA ASP A 166 25.56 10.96 -11.65
C ASP A 166 24.37 11.05 -10.68
N GLY A 167 23.87 12.27 -10.45
CA GLY A 167 22.67 12.49 -9.66
C GLY A 167 21.42 11.89 -10.30
N LEU A 168 21.31 11.96 -11.63
CA LEU A 168 20.27 11.30 -12.39
C LEU A 168 20.32 9.77 -12.21
N ALA A 169 21.49 9.16 -12.38
CA ALA A 169 21.67 7.72 -12.18
C ALA A 169 21.38 7.26 -10.73
N LYS A 170 21.72 8.08 -9.73
CA LYS A 170 21.33 7.84 -8.34
C LYS A 170 19.81 7.87 -8.15
N ALA A 171 19.13 8.88 -8.69
CA ALA A 171 17.67 8.99 -8.63
C ALA A 171 16.98 7.78 -9.30
N GLU A 172 17.48 7.34 -10.46
CA GLU A 172 16.95 6.18 -11.18
C GLU A 172 17.10 4.88 -10.40
N ARG A 173 18.25 4.66 -9.74
CA ARG A 173 18.45 3.50 -8.86
C ARG A 173 17.44 3.48 -7.71
N CYS A 174 17.15 4.64 -7.10
CA CYS A 174 16.14 4.74 -6.06
C CYS A 174 14.73 4.42 -6.58
N LEU A 175 14.38 4.91 -7.78
CA LEU A 175 13.10 4.57 -8.42
C LEU A 175 13.00 3.06 -8.70
N CYS A 176 14.05 2.46 -9.26
CA CYS A 176 14.07 1.02 -9.57
C CYS A 176 14.06 0.11 -8.33
N ALA A 177 14.45 0.63 -7.15
CA ALA A 177 14.38 -0.10 -5.88
C ALA A 177 12.98 -0.10 -5.24
N MET A 178 12.01 0.66 -5.78
CA MET A 178 10.67 0.74 -5.23
C MET A 178 9.88 -0.58 -5.39
N PRO A 179 8.79 -0.78 -4.62
CA PRO A 179 7.90 -1.91 -4.82
C PRO A 179 7.22 -1.85 -6.20
N MET A 180 7.53 -2.80 -7.08
CA MET A 180 7.15 -2.79 -8.51
C MET A 180 5.70 -3.17 -8.80
N PHE A 181 4.77 -2.80 -7.91
CA PHE A 181 3.33 -2.90 -8.15
C PHE A 181 2.95 -2.25 -9.49
N SER A 182 1.88 -2.72 -10.13
CA SER A 182 1.54 -2.26 -11.48
C SER A 182 1.38 -0.74 -11.57
N GLY A 183 0.76 -0.10 -10.58
CA GLY A 183 0.59 1.36 -10.54
C GLY A 183 1.92 2.10 -10.43
N VAL A 184 2.82 1.67 -9.54
CA VAL A 184 4.19 2.21 -9.43
C VAL A 184 4.94 2.02 -10.75
N ARG A 185 4.93 0.80 -11.30
CA ARG A 185 5.65 0.48 -12.55
C ARG A 185 5.20 1.36 -13.72
N GLU A 186 3.90 1.60 -13.86
CA GLU A 186 3.36 2.47 -14.89
C GLU A 186 3.79 3.94 -14.69
N GLN A 187 3.78 4.43 -13.45
CA GLN A 187 4.28 5.77 -13.14
C GLN A 187 5.77 5.93 -13.48
N LEU A 188 6.61 4.94 -13.14
CA LEU A 188 8.03 4.95 -13.47
C LEU A 188 8.28 4.97 -14.98
N LYS A 189 7.53 4.17 -15.76
CA LYS A 189 7.60 4.22 -17.23
C LYS A 189 7.31 5.63 -17.77
N ARG A 190 6.33 6.32 -17.20
CA ARG A 190 5.99 7.70 -17.58
C ARG A 190 7.13 8.67 -17.21
N LEU A 191 7.65 8.58 -15.98
CA LEU A 191 8.78 9.40 -15.53
C LEU A 191 10.01 9.24 -16.45
N PHE A 192 10.37 8.00 -16.80
CA PHE A 192 11.51 7.75 -17.70
C PHE A 192 11.25 8.21 -19.14
N THR A 193 10.00 8.14 -19.61
CA THR A 193 9.61 8.67 -20.92
C THR A 193 9.77 10.19 -20.96
N GLU A 194 9.26 10.91 -19.95
CA GLU A 194 9.36 12.37 -19.88
C GLU A 194 10.81 12.84 -19.69
N ARG A 195 11.59 12.14 -18.85
CA ARG A 195 13.03 12.34 -18.73
C ARG A 195 13.73 12.22 -20.09
N ASN A 196 13.46 11.17 -20.86
CA ASN A 196 14.07 10.96 -22.18
C ASN A 196 13.73 12.10 -23.15
N LYS A 197 12.47 12.52 -23.19
CA LYS A 197 12.05 13.66 -24.00
C LYS A 197 12.82 14.92 -23.61
N LEU A 198 12.97 15.18 -22.31
CA LEU A 198 13.71 16.36 -21.83
C LEU A 198 15.20 16.27 -22.15
N ALA A 199 15.84 15.12 -21.92
CA ALA A 199 17.25 14.91 -22.22
C ALA A 199 17.56 15.09 -23.72
N GLY A 200 16.66 14.64 -24.59
CA GLY A 200 16.73 14.86 -26.03
C GLY A 200 16.78 16.35 -26.42
N LYS A 201 16.03 17.22 -25.72
CA LYS A 201 16.08 18.68 -25.93
C LYS A 201 17.45 19.28 -25.60
N PHE A 202 18.18 18.68 -24.66
CA PHE A 202 19.53 19.09 -24.28
C PHE A 202 20.64 18.29 -24.99
N LYS A 203 20.28 17.41 -25.94
CA LYS A 203 21.21 16.50 -26.65
C LYS A 203 22.06 15.65 -25.70
N LEU A 204 21.52 15.33 -24.52
CA LEU A 204 22.18 14.46 -23.55
C LEU A 204 21.98 13.00 -23.95
N GLN A 205 23.07 12.24 -23.96
CA GLN A 205 23.01 10.79 -24.14
C GLN A 205 22.79 10.13 -22.78
N LEU A 206 21.63 9.51 -22.62
CA LEU A 206 21.30 8.75 -21.42
C LEU A 206 21.47 7.25 -21.68
N PRO A 207 21.83 6.47 -20.65
CA PRO A 207 21.74 5.02 -20.71
C PRO A 207 20.33 4.55 -21.10
N ARG A 208 20.25 3.36 -21.69
CA ARG A 208 18.96 2.72 -21.98
C ARG A 208 18.14 2.61 -20.70
N THR A 209 16.85 2.95 -20.79
CA THR A 209 15.92 2.79 -19.68
C THR A 209 15.95 1.34 -19.18
N PRO A 210 16.12 1.11 -17.86
CA PRO A 210 16.15 -0.24 -17.31
C PRO A 210 14.82 -0.94 -17.53
N ASP A 211 14.86 -2.26 -17.73
CA ASP A 211 13.65 -3.06 -17.71
C ASP A 211 13.11 -3.14 -16.28
N LEU A 212 11.82 -2.86 -16.12
CA LEU A 212 11.18 -2.79 -14.80
C LEU A 212 10.56 -4.14 -14.48
N PRO A 213 11.02 -4.83 -13.41
CA PRO A 213 10.54 -6.16 -13.12
C PRO A 213 9.06 -6.14 -12.74
N VAL A 214 8.36 -7.24 -12.98
CA VAL A 214 6.98 -7.40 -12.56
C VAL A 214 6.95 -7.82 -11.09
N MET A 215 6.08 -7.19 -10.30
CA MET A 215 5.85 -7.61 -8.91
C MET A 215 5.43 -9.07 -8.84
N ARG A 216 6.22 -9.89 -8.13
CA ARG A 216 5.88 -11.27 -7.81
C ARG A 216 5.31 -11.36 -6.42
N MET A 217 4.57 -12.43 -6.14
CA MET A 217 4.14 -12.72 -4.77
C MET A 217 5.36 -12.96 -3.89
N VAL A 218 5.44 -12.24 -2.77
CA VAL A 218 6.47 -12.48 -1.75
C VAL A 218 5.88 -13.32 -0.62
N LYS A 219 6.74 -14.03 0.11
CA LYS A 219 6.35 -14.71 1.35
C LYS A 219 5.79 -13.65 2.31
N LEU A 220 4.59 -13.88 2.86
CA LEU A 220 3.95 -12.91 3.75
C LEU A 220 4.41 -13.04 5.19
N TRP A 221 4.61 -14.28 5.66
CA TRP A 221 4.88 -14.63 7.06
C TRP A 221 6.17 -15.44 7.12
N ASP A 222 6.90 -15.40 8.23
CA ASP A 222 8.02 -16.31 8.47
C ASP A 222 7.56 -17.73 8.81
#